data_AF-A0A4Y2UWX9-F1
#
_entry.id   AF-A0A4Y2UWX9-F1
#
_cell.length_a   1.000
_cell.length_b   1.000
_cell.length_c   1.000
_cell.angle_alpha   90.00
_cell.angle_beta   90.00
_cell.angle_gamma   90.00
#
_symmetry.space_group_name_H-M   'P 1'
#
loop_
_entity.id
_entity.type
_entity.pdbx_description
1 polymer ?
#
loop_
_entity_poly.entity_id
_entity_poly.type
_entity_poly.pdbx_seq_one_letter_code
_entity_poly.pdbx_strand_id
1 'polypeptide(L)'
;MNHSEIDRYNKSLICLSVGFLIAGYCLVSAFGSSGFIMANCLNMLFRIVHSFHFIQEYFQVPRYWWSRILPHSSVIQTLIAIAIITSVSEVYLCCDSIYKWIWHFLLGGCCFLLFLWVVWLKENELVRFVYEQWKKKESSESKPKLN
;
A
#
# COMPACT_ATOMS: atom_id res chain seq x y z
N MET A 1 1.91 0.77 34.04
CA MET A 1 1.96 -0.11 32.84
C MET A 1 2.41 -1.47 33.33
N ASN A 2 1.58 -2.50 33.22
CA ASN A 2 1.80 -3.77 33.90
C ASN A 2 2.62 -4.73 33.02
N HIS A 3 3.60 -5.43 33.59
CA HIS A 3 4.54 -6.29 32.86
C HIS A 3 3.86 -7.43 32.08
N SER A 4 2.68 -7.86 32.53
CA SER A 4 1.89 -8.95 31.92
C SER A 4 1.27 -8.59 30.57
N GLU A 5 0.97 -7.31 30.33
CA GLU A 5 0.46 -6.87 29.02
C GLU A 5 1.58 -6.90 27.99
N ILE A 6 2.75 -6.34 28.34
CA ILE A 6 3.94 -6.25 27.49
C ILE A 6 4.38 -7.65 27.00
N ASP A 7 4.31 -8.66 27.86
CA ASP A 7 4.75 -10.02 27.54
C ASP A 7 3.81 -10.74 26.55
N ARG A 8 2.50 -10.50 26.67
CA ARG A 8 1.49 -11.02 25.73
C ARG A 8 1.59 -10.33 24.36
N TYR A 9 1.95 -9.05 24.34
CA TYR A 9 2.23 -8.30 23.11
C TYR A 9 3.45 -8.80 22.38
N ASN A 10 4.57 -8.98 23.08
CA ASN A 10 5.79 -9.53 22.48
C ASN A 10 5.54 -10.91 21.89
N LYS A 11 4.73 -11.74 22.54
CA LYS A 11 4.38 -13.07 22.03
C LYS A 11 3.57 -13.01 20.73
N SER A 12 2.65 -12.05 20.62
CA SER A 12 1.88 -11.84 19.39
C SER A 12 2.77 -11.33 18.24
N LEU A 13 3.68 -10.40 18.52
CA LEU A 13 4.66 -9.89 17.56
C LEU A 13 5.59 -11.01 17.04
N ILE A 14 6.04 -11.92 17.91
CA ILE A 14 6.89 -13.06 17.54
C ILE A 14 6.11 -14.07 16.70
N CYS A 15 4.89 -14.44 17.11
CA CYS A 15 4.05 -15.39 16.37
C CYS A 15 3.74 -14.87 14.96
N LEU A 16 3.46 -13.57 14.87
CA LEU A 16 3.25 -12.85 13.63
C LEU A 16 4.55 -12.93 12.79
N SER A 17 5.71 -12.51 13.32
CA SER A 17 6.97 -12.54 12.57
C SER A 17 7.36 -13.94 12.07
N VAL A 18 7.08 -15.00 12.84
CA VAL A 18 7.34 -16.40 12.45
C VAL A 18 6.37 -16.85 11.35
N GLY A 19 5.08 -16.55 11.50
CA GLY A 19 4.08 -16.84 10.46
C GLY A 19 4.41 -16.16 9.13
N PHE A 20 4.93 -14.94 9.18
CA PHE A 20 5.39 -14.23 7.99
C PHE A 20 6.62 -14.88 7.33
N LEU A 21 7.61 -15.30 8.12
CA LEU A 21 8.79 -15.99 7.59
C LEU A 21 8.40 -17.29 6.85
N ILE A 22 7.46 -18.03 7.42
CA ILE A 22 6.93 -19.26 6.82
C ILE A 22 6.15 -18.94 5.53
N ALA A 23 5.27 -17.94 5.56
CA ALA A 23 4.51 -17.53 4.37
C ALA A 23 5.43 -17.05 3.23
N GLY A 24 6.47 -16.27 3.54
CA GLY A 24 7.48 -15.84 2.58
C GLY A 24 8.26 -17.03 1.99
N TYR A 25 8.67 -17.99 2.82
CA TYR A 25 9.37 -19.19 2.37
C TYR A 25 8.49 -20.07 1.46
N CYS A 26 7.22 -20.29 1.82
CA CYS A 26 6.28 -21.05 1.00
C CYS A 26 6.06 -20.41 -0.38
N LEU A 27 5.94 -19.08 -0.46
CA LEU A 27 5.73 -18.40 -1.74
C LEU A 27 6.96 -18.43 -2.66
N VAL A 28 8.16 -18.28 -2.08
CA VAL A 28 9.42 -18.39 -2.84
C VAL A 28 9.58 -19.80 -3.41
N SER A 29 9.27 -20.82 -2.61
CA SER A 29 9.36 -22.21 -3.05
C SER A 29 8.33 -22.56 -4.13
N ALA A 30 7.16 -21.91 -4.16
CA ALA A 30 6.11 -22.19 -5.13
C ALA A 30 6.29 -21.45 -6.47
N PHE A 31 6.78 -20.20 -6.47
CA PHE A 31 6.76 -19.32 -7.65
C PHE A 31 8.15 -18.92 -8.19
N GLY A 32 9.24 -19.49 -7.68
CA GLY A 32 10.59 -19.21 -8.16
C GLY A 32 10.98 -17.71 -8.07
N SER A 33 11.48 -17.11 -9.16
CA SER A 33 11.94 -15.70 -9.18
C SER A 33 10.81 -14.69 -8.92
N SER A 34 9.62 -14.91 -9.49
CA SER A 34 8.42 -14.12 -9.17
C SER A 34 7.98 -14.28 -7.71
N GLY A 35 8.20 -15.46 -7.13
CA GLY A 35 7.92 -15.75 -5.72
C GLY A 35 8.78 -14.94 -4.76
N PHE A 36 10.03 -14.64 -5.14
CA PHE A 36 10.92 -13.77 -4.35
C PHE A 36 10.42 -12.33 -4.24
N ILE A 37 9.95 -11.77 -5.36
CA ILE A 37 9.38 -10.42 -5.39
C ILE A 37 8.08 -10.39 -4.56
N MET A 38 7.21 -11.39 -4.76
CA MET A 38 5.94 -11.48 -4.04
C MET A 38 6.14 -11.66 -2.52
N ALA A 39 7.12 -12.45 -2.09
CA ALA A 39 7.45 -12.62 -0.67
C ALA A 39 7.89 -11.30 -0.01
N ASN A 40 8.61 -10.44 -0.73
CA ASN A 40 8.99 -9.11 -0.24
C ASN A 40 7.77 -8.18 -0.12
N CYS A 41 6.87 -8.20 -1.11
CA CYS A 41 5.60 -7.47 -1.04
C CYS A 41 4.75 -7.93 0.16
N LEU A 42 4.66 -9.25 0.40
CA LEU A 42 3.97 -9.79 1.57
C LEU A 42 4.63 -9.36 2.88
N ASN A 43 5.96 -9.23 2.94
CA ASN A 43 6.68 -8.71 4.10
C ASN A 43 6.22 -7.31 4.45
N MET A 44 6.09 -6.45 3.44
CA MET A 44 5.64 -5.09 3.63
C MET A 44 4.18 -5.03 4.05
N LEU A 45 3.31 -5.82 3.43
CA LEU A 45 1.90 -5.92 3.83
C LEU A 45 1.76 -6.36 5.29
N PHE A 46 2.55 -7.34 5.69
CA PHE A 46 2.53 -7.88 7.04
C PHE A 46 3.00 -6.87 8.09
N ARG A 47 4.05 -6.11 7.76
CA ARG A 47 4.52 -5.00 8.59
C ARG A 47 3.45 -3.94 8.77
N ILE A 48 2.72 -3.60 7.71
CA ILE A 48 1.60 -2.65 7.77
C ILE A 48 0.49 -3.18 8.69
N VAL A 49 0.07 -4.44 8.52
CA VAL A 49 -0.97 -5.08 9.35
C VAL A 49 -0.55 -5.13 10.83
N HIS A 50 0.70 -5.51 11.10
CA HIS A 50 1.25 -5.50 12.45
C HIS A 50 1.23 -4.11 13.07
N SER A 51 1.69 -3.08 12.33
CA SER A 51 1.67 -1.70 12.79
C SER A 51 0.25 -1.25 13.15
N PHE A 52 -0.74 -1.61 12.34
CA PHE A 52 -2.12 -1.27 12.68
C PHE A 52 -2.65 -2.02 13.90
N HIS A 53 -2.35 -3.32 14.04
CA HIS A 53 -2.73 -4.10 15.22
C HIS A 53 -2.14 -3.48 16.50
N PHE A 54 -0.87 -3.10 16.43
CA PHE A 54 -0.16 -2.41 17.52
C PHE A 54 -0.84 -1.08 17.88
N ILE A 55 -1.16 -0.24 16.90
CA ILE A 55 -1.84 1.05 17.13
C ILE A 55 -3.22 0.82 17.75
N GLN A 56 -3.96 -0.18 17.28
CA GLN A 56 -5.32 -0.44 17.74
C GLN A 56 -5.36 -0.85 19.21
N GLU A 57 -4.47 -1.74 19.63
CA GLU A 57 -4.41 -2.19 21.02
C GLU A 57 -3.78 -1.14 21.95
N TYR A 58 -2.75 -0.42 21.49
CA TYR A 58 -2.07 0.60 22.30
C TYR A 58 -2.94 1.82 22.57
N PHE A 59 -3.64 2.33 21.55
CA PHE A 59 -4.48 3.52 21.68
C PHE A 59 -5.95 3.20 22.03
N GLN A 60 -6.31 1.92 22.17
CA GLN A 60 -7.70 1.47 22.38
C GLN A 60 -8.67 2.13 21.38
N VAL A 61 -8.19 2.41 20.17
CA VAL A 61 -8.97 3.12 19.16
C VAL A 61 -10.11 2.23 18.69
N PRO A 62 -11.31 2.80 18.47
CA PRO A 62 -12.44 2.01 18.00
C PRO A 62 -12.09 1.30 16.69
N ARG A 63 -12.53 0.04 16.56
CA ARG A 63 -12.19 -0.85 15.45
C ARG A 63 -12.51 -0.29 14.06
N TYR A 64 -13.39 0.71 13.96
CA TYR A 64 -13.78 1.40 12.73
C TYR A 64 -12.90 2.62 12.37
N TRP A 65 -11.88 2.96 13.17
CA TRP A 65 -11.02 4.12 12.89
C TRP A 65 -10.31 4.04 11.53
N TRP A 66 -10.03 2.82 11.06
CA TRP A 66 -9.37 2.54 9.79
C TRP A 66 -10.18 3.02 8.59
N SER A 67 -11.51 3.05 8.69
CA SER A 67 -12.39 3.58 7.65
C SER A 67 -12.21 5.09 7.43
N ARG A 68 -11.60 5.79 8.38
CA ARG A 68 -11.25 7.22 8.26
C ARG A 68 -9.88 7.44 7.63
N ILE A 69 -9.04 6.39 7.57
CA ILE A 69 -7.73 6.39 6.91
C ILE A 69 -7.86 5.89 5.48
N LEU A 70 -8.79 4.98 5.22
CA LEU A 70 -9.04 4.49 3.87
C LEU A 70 -9.58 5.63 2.98
N PRO A 71 -9.07 5.75 1.74
CA PRO A 71 -9.64 6.66 0.76
C PRO A 71 -11.12 6.33 0.52
N HIS A 72 -11.89 7.33 0.13
CA HIS A 72 -13.27 7.27 -0.30
C HIS A 72 -13.53 6.06 -1.20
N SER A 73 -14.66 5.39 -0.97
CA SER A 73 -14.99 4.10 -1.60
C SER A 73 -14.93 4.15 -3.14
N SER A 74 -15.18 5.31 -3.75
CA SER A 74 -15.04 5.50 -5.21
C SER A 74 -13.62 5.32 -5.72
N VAL A 75 -12.60 5.73 -4.96
CA VAL A 75 -11.19 5.55 -5.35
C VAL A 75 -10.83 4.07 -5.28
N ILE A 76 -11.27 3.38 -4.24
CA ILE A 76 -11.05 1.93 -4.08
C ILE A 76 -11.72 1.16 -5.22
N GLN A 77 -12.97 1.49 -5.56
CA GLN A 77 -13.67 0.87 -6.69
C GLN A 77 -12.95 1.10 -8.02
N THR A 78 -12.47 2.32 -8.26
CA THR A 78 -11.72 2.66 -9.47
C THR A 78 -10.40 1.91 -9.54
N LEU A 79 -9.70 1.77 -8.40
CA LEU A 79 -8.46 1.01 -8.30
C LEU A 79 -8.67 -0.48 -8.62
N ILE A 80 -9.72 -1.09 -8.05
CA ILE A 80 -10.08 -2.49 -8.32
C ILE A 80 -10.43 -2.67 -9.80
N ALA A 81 -11.23 -1.77 -10.37
CA ALA A 81 -11.60 -1.83 -11.77
C ALA A 81 -10.39 -1.74 -12.70
N ILE A 82 -9.47 -0.80 -12.44
CA ILE A 82 -8.23 -0.65 -13.21
C ILE A 82 -7.32 -1.86 -13.06
N ALA A 83 -7.20 -2.42 -11.85
CA ALA A 83 -6.42 -3.62 -11.62
C ALA A 83 -6.97 -4.79 -12.47
N ILE A 84 -8.28 -5.00 -12.47
CA ILE A 84 -8.93 -6.04 -13.28
C ILE A 84 -8.69 -5.79 -14.78
N ILE A 85 -8.92 -4.56 -15.26
CA ILE A 85 -8.72 -4.20 -16.67
C ILE A 85 -7.26 -4.43 -17.09
N THR A 86 -6.31 -4.07 -16.24
CA THR A 86 -4.87 -4.20 -16.54
C THR A 86 -4.46 -5.67 -16.53
N SER A 87 -4.91 -6.48 -15.56
CA SER A 87 -4.63 -7.92 -15.53
C SER A 87 -5.26 -8.67 -16.71
N VAL A 88 -6.47 -8.29 -17.11
CA VAL A 88 -7.12 -8.87 -18.30
C VAL A 88 -6.36 -8.45 -19.56
N SER A 89 -5.96 -7.18 -19.67
CA SER A 89 -5.14 -6.68 -20.77
C SER A 89 -3.82 -7.44 -20.91
N GLU A 90 -3.17 -7.78 -19.80
CA GLU A 90 -1.93 -8.57 -19.81
C GLU A 90 -2.15 -9.96 -20.42
N VAL A 91 -3.23 -10.65 -20.04
CA VAL A 91 -3.52 -12.01 -20.53
C VAL A 91 -3.88 -12.02 -22.02
N TYR A 92 -4.62 -11.01 -22.50
CA TYR A 92 -5.09 -10.98 -23.89
C TYR A 92 -4.11 -10.33 -24.87
N LEU A 93 -3.30 -9.37 -24.40
CA LEU A 93 -2.41 -8.59 -25.26
C LEU A 93 -0.94 -8.96 -25.08
N CYS A 94 -0.52 -9.75 -24.08
CA CYS A 94 0.89 -10.05 -23.94
C CYS A 94 1.45 -11.06 -24.97
N CYS A 95 2.68 -10.75 -25.39
CA CYS A 95 3.77 -11.69 -25.63
C CYS A 95 3.88 -12.32 -27.03
N ASP A 96 3.26 -11.72 -28.04
CA ASP A 96 3.33 -12.21 -29.42
C ASP A 96 4.02 -11.20 -30.38
N SER A 97 4.00 -9.89 -30.05
CA SER A 97 4.64 -8.85 -30.86
C SER A 97 4.92 -7.58 -30.04
N ILE A 98 5.99 -6.86 -30.39
CA ILE A 98 6.40 -5.58 -29.78
C ILE A 98 5.25 -4.56 -29.80
N TYR A 99 4.43 -4.58 -30.84
CA TYR A 99 3.26 -3.70 -30.94
C TYR A 99 2.24 -3.93 -29.82
N LYS A 100 1.94 -5.20 -29.49
CA LYS A 100 0.97 -5.51 -28.43
C LYS A 100 1.49 -5.10 -27.04
N TRP A 101 2.80 -5.22 -26.82
CA TRP A 101 3.46 -4.72 -25.60
C TRP A 101 3.34 -3.20 -25.45
N ILE A 102 3.56 -2.44 -26.53
CA ILE A 102 3.38 -0.98 -26.53
C ILE A 102 1.93 -0.61 -26.22
N TRP A 103 0.95 -1.30 -26.84
CA TRP A 103 -0.47 -1.07 -26.57
C TRP A 103 -0.86 -1.37 -25.12
N HIS A 104 -0.32 -2.45 -24.53
CA HIS A 104 -0.54 -2.76 -23.12
C HIS A 104 0.04 -1.68 -22.19
N PHE A 105 1.27 -1.23 -22.46
CA PHE A 105 1.92 -0.17 -21.69
C PHE A 105 1.14 1.15 -21.78
N LEU A 106 0.71 1.55 -22.98
CA LEU A 106 -0.11 2.75 -23.20
C LEU A 106 -1.46 2.65 -22.49
N LEU A 107 -2.13 1.49 -22.55
CA LEU A 107 -3.39 1.27 -21.85
C LEU A 107 -3.21 1.41 -20.32
N GLY A 108 -2.17 0.79 -19.77
CA GLY A 108 -1.82 0.92 -18.35
C GLY A 108 -1.55 2.37 -17.96
N GLY A 109 -0.79 3.11 -18.78
CA GLY A 109 -0.55 4.54 -18.58
C GLY A 109 -1.83 5.38 -18.59
N CYS A 110 -2.72 5.15 -19.55
CA CYS A 110 -4.02 5.82 -19.62
C CYS A 110 -4.90 5.51 -18.40
N CYS A 111 -4.97 4.25 -17.98
CA CYS A 111 -5.70 3.86 -16.77
C CYS A 111 -5.12 4.53 -15.52
N PHE A 112 -3.79 4.61 -15.40
CA PHE A 112 -3.14 5.29 -14.28
C PHE A 112 -3.45 6.79 -14.23
N LEU A 113 -3.44 7.48 -15.37
CA LEU A 113 -3.83 8.89 -15.44
C LEU A 113 -5.30 9.10 -15.04
N LEU A 114 -6.20 8.21 -15.47
CA LEU A 114 -7.61 8.24 -15.09
C LEU A 114 -7.78 8.02 -13.57
N PHE A 115 -7.01 7.10 -12.98
CA PHE A 115 -6.99 6.90 -11.53
C PHE A 115 -6.59 8.17 -10.78
N LEU A 116 -5.48 8.80 -11.18
CA LEU A 116 -5.00 10.05 -10.57
C LEU A 116 -6.05 11.17 -10.69
N TRP A 117 -6.72 11.25 -11.82
CA TRP A 117 -7.81 12.21 -12.03
C TRP A 117 -8.99 11.96 -11.06
N VAL A 118 -9.41 10.70 -10.89
CA VAL A 118 -10.49 10.34 -9.96
C VAL A 118 -10.09 10.65 -8.51
N VAL A 119 -8.85 10.35 -8.12
CA VAL A 119 -8.30 10.71 -6.80
C VAL A 119 -8.36 12.22 -6.61
N TRP A 120 -7.92 13.00 -7.60
CA TRP A 120 -7.94 14.46 -7.50
C TRP A 120 -9.35 15.02 -7.27
N LEU A 121 -10.36 14.47 -7.95
CA LEU A 121 -11.74 14.94 -7.82
C LEU A 121 -12.44 14.47 -6.54
N LYS A 122 -12.16 13.23 -6.09
CA LYS A 122 -12.88 12.59 -4.98
C LYS A 122 -12.18 12.73 -3.64
N GLU A 123 -10.87 12.96 -3.62
CA GLU A 123 -10.04 13.03 -2.42
C GLU A 123 -9.45 14.42 -2.19
N ASN A 124 -10.31 15.44 -2.18
CA ASN A 124 -9.86 16.81 -1.92
C ASN A 124 -9.15 16.94 -0.55
N GLU A 125 -9.52 16.13 0.45
CA GLU A 125 -8.85 16.11 1.75
C GLU A 125 -7.42 15.56 1.67
N LEU A 126 -7.19 14.48 0.92
CA LEU A 126 -5.84 13.94 0.73
C LEU A 126 -4.96 14.90 -0.07
N VAL A 127 -5.49 15.49 -1.15
CA VAL A 127 -4.76 16.45 -1.98
C VAL A 127 -4.38 17.68 -1.14
N ARG A 128 -5.31 18.19 -0.34
CA ARG A 128 -5.06 19.32 0.55
C ARG A 128 -4.01 18.99 1.62
N PHE A 129 -4.09 17.82 2.24
CA PHE A 129 -3.09 17.38 3.22
C PHE A 129 -1.70 17.28 2.58
N VAL A 130 -1.58 16.66 1.40
CA VAL A 130 -0.31 16.55 0.67
C VAL A 130 0.24 17.93 0.32
N TYR A 131 -0.61 18.82 -0.19
CA TYR A 131 -0.23 20.19 -0.51
C TYR A 131 0.27 20.96 0.73
N GLU A 132 -0.41 20.82 1.86
CA GLU A 132 0.00 21.43 3.14
C GLU A 132 1.35 20.87 3.64
N GLN A 133 1.59 19.56 3.52
CA GLN A 133 2.90 18.98 3.87
C GLN A 133 4.01 19.48 2.93
N TRP A 134 3.72 19.60 1.64
CA TRP A 134 4.70 20.08 0.66
C TRP A 134 5.09 21.54 0.91
N LYS A 135 4.10 22.40 1.16
CA LYS A 135 4.30 23.80 1.57
C LYS A 135 5.09 23.92 2.88
N LYS A 136 4.82 23.03 3.85
CA LYS A 136 5.56 22.99 5.12
C LYS A 136 7.03 22.61 4.90
N LYS A 137 7.31 21.67 4.00
CA LYS A 137 8.68 21.29 3.63
C LYS A 137 9.43 22.46 3.00
N GLU A 138 8.81 23.14 2.03
CA GLU A 138 9.38 24.32 1.37
C GLU A 138 9.65 25.45 2.37
N SER A 139 8.73 25.70 3.31
CA SER A 139 8.93 26.70 4.37
C SER A 139 10.03 26.33 5.39
N SER A 140 10.29 25.03 5.58
CA SER A 140 11.39 24.58 6.45
C SER A 140 12.76 24.66 5.77
N GLU A 141 12.81 24.47 4.45
CA GLU A 141 14.02 24.67 3.64
C GLU A 141 14.33 26.16 3.41
N SER A 142 13.32 27.04 3.43
CA SER A 142 13.47 28.48 3.28
C SER A 142 13.86 29.24 4.55
N LYS A 143 13.95 28.59 5.73
CA LYS A 143 14.45 29.24 6.95
C LYS A 143 15.99 29.20 6.92
N PRO A 144 16.70 30.34 6.71
CA PRO A 144 18.15 30.34 6.83
C PRO A 144 18.53 29.89 8.23
N LYS A 145 19.52 28.99 8.32
CA LYS A 145 20.15 28.61 9.59
C LYS A 145 20.74 29.88 10.19
N LEU A 146 20.01 30.48 11.13
CA LEU A 146 20.54 31.58 11.93
C LEU A 146 21.60 30.95 12.85
N ASN A 147 22.86 31.37 12.64
CA ASN A 147 24.04 30.96 13.40
C ASN A 147 23.83 31.03 14.92
#